data_AF-A0A535LAL3-F1
#
_entry.id   AF-A0A535LAL3-F1
#
_cell.length_a   1.000
_cell.length_b   1.000
_cell.length_c   1.000
_cell.angle_alpha   90.00
_cell.angle_beta   90.00
_cell.angle_gamma   90.00
#
_symmetry.space_group_name_H-M   'P 1'
#
loop_
_entity.id
_entity.type
_entity.pdbx_description
1 polymer ?
#
loop_
_entity_poly.entity_id
_entity_poly.type
_entity_poly.pdbx_seq_one_letter_code
_entity_poly.pdbx_strand_id
1 'polypeptide(L)'
;MSLLRRPPLLIALGVVVSVAALYLGAWWMPFPVGLWLGLLVPRARFSIPAGAAVGLVAWTAPLVGEQVQYGLGPAATSIAAIMGLTGAADLPVALTILVGTLLGASGAWLGSAGRAFAPGGGKPVGARSRAPEAILEPASEKAALR
;
A
#
# COMPACT_ATOMS: atom_id res chain seq x y z
N MET A 1 2.07 -10.77 22.23
CA MET A 1 2.07 -11.39 20.87
C MET A 1 0.63 -11.27 20.36
N SER A 2 0.22 -10.68 19.23
CA SER A 2 0.91 -10.44 17.97
C SER A 2 0.00 -9.71 16.95
N LEU A 3 -0.53 -8.51 17.25
CA LEU A 3 -1.29 -7.74 16.24
C LEU A 3 -0.45 -7.50 14.97
N LEU A 4 0.85 -7.27 15.13
CA LEU A 4 1.82 -7.20 14.02
C LEU A 4 1.98 -8.51 13.21
N ARG A 5 1.60 -9.68 13.75
CA ARG A 5 1.68 -10.95 13.00
C ARG A 5 0.42 -11.25 12.20
N ARG A 6 -0.65 -10.45 12.33
CA ARG A 6 -1.93 -10.68 11.65
C ARG A 6 -2.22 -9.52 10.68
N PRO A 7 -1.57 -9.51 9.50
CA PRO A 7 -1.83 -8.49 8.48
C PRO A 7 -3.31 -8.28 8.13
N PRO A 8 -4.19 -9.30 8.04
CA PRO A 8 -5.61 -9.04 7.74
C PRO A 8 -6.31 -8.22 8.82
N LEU A 9 -5.90 -8.35 10.09
CA LEU A 9 -6.47 -7.58 11.21
C LEU A 9 -6.09 -6.11 11.13
N LEU A 10 -4.85 -5.81 10.73
CA LEU A 10 -4.37 -4.44 10.51
C LEU A 10 -5.09 -3.77 9.34
N ILE A 11 -5.31 -4.52 8.25
CA ILE A 11 -6.05 -4.04 7.08
C ILE A 11 -7.50 -3.78 7.45
N ALA A 12 -8.17 -4.72 8.12
CA ALA A 12 -9.55 -4.56 8.56
C ALA A 12 -9.71 -3.34 9.48
N LEU A 13 -8.81 -3.17 10.45
CA LEU A 13 -8.81 -1.99 11.32
C LEU A 13 -8.60 -0.70 10.52
N GLY A 14 -7.67 -0.69 9.56
CA GLY A 14 -7.45 0.43 8.66
C GLY A 14 -8.70 0.81 7.88
N VAL A 15 -9.41 -0.18 7.32
CA VAL A 15 -10.70 0.03 6.65
C VAL A 15 -11.72 0.69 7.60
N VAL A 16 -11.92 0.12 8.80
CA VAL A 16 -12.90 0.67 9.76
C VAL A 16 -12.56 2.11 10.11
N VAL A 17 -11.29 2.41 10.38
CA VAL A 17 -10.85 3.77 10.71
C VAL A 17 -11.05 4.73 9.54
N SER A 18 -10.68 4.34 8.32
CA SER A 18 -10.85 5.20 7.13
C SER A 18 -12.31 5.45 6.79
N VAL A 19 -13.19 4.45 6.92
CA VAL A 19 -14.63 4.61 6.69
C VAL A 19 -15.24 5.51 7.75
N ALA A 20 -14.96 5.26 9.04
CA ALA A 20 -15.48 6.10 10.13
C ALA A 20 -15.03 7.56 9.99
N ALA A 21 -13.77 7.78 9.62
CA ALA A 21 -13.23 9.09 9.34
C ALA A 21 -13.95 9.83 8.20
N LEU A 22 -14.31 9.13 7.12
CA LEU A 22 -15.06 9.72 6.01
C LEU A 22 -16.43 10.23 6.46
N TYR A 23 -17.13 9.46 7.30
CA TYR A 23 -18.40 9.91 7.91
C TYR A 23 -18.23 11.13 8.84
N LEU A 24 -17.04 11.32 9.41
CA LEU A 24 -16.68 12.49 10.20
C LEU A 24 -16.18 13.68 9.35
N GLY A 25 -16.17 13.56 8.01
CA GLY A 25 -15.68 14.57 7.09
C GLY A 25 -14.16 14.58 6.87
N ALA A 26 -13.43 13.65 7.48
CA ALA A 26 -11.97 13.53 7.33
C ALA A 26 -11.60 12.72 6.07
N TRP A 27 -11.93 13.26 4.90
CA TRP A 27 -11.74 12.63 3.59
C TRP A 27 -10.27 12.26 3.25
N TRP A 28 -9.31 12.91 3.91
CA TRP A 28 -7.89 12.66 3.76
C TRP A 28 -7.39 11.41 4.51
N MET A 29 -8.20 10.79 5.37
CA MET A 29 -7.79 9.69 6.26
C MET A 29 -7.33 8.37 5.62
N PRO A 30 -7.71 8.00 4.38
CA PRO A 30 -7.06 6.88 3.69
C PRO A 30 -5.55 7.04 3.54
N PHE A 31 -5.04 8.27 3.46
CA PHE A 31 -3.61 8.56 3.37
C PHE A 31 -2.81 8.16 4.62
N PRO A 32 -3.09 8.70 5.83
CA PRO A 32 -2.36 8.33 7.04
C PRO A 32 -2.53 6.85 7.40
N VAL A 33 -3.69 6.25 7.10
CA VAL A 33 -3.90 4.80 7.28
C VAL A 33 -3.02 4.01 6.32
N GLY A 34 -2.97 4.41 5.05
CA GLY A 34 -2.04 3.87 4.06
C GLY A 34 -0.60 3.99 4.54
N LEU A 35 -0.18 5.17 5.02
CA LEU A 35 1.15 5.43 5.55
C LEU A 35 1.51 4.52 6.73
N TRP A 36 0.58 4.34 7.65
CA TRP A 36 0.74 3.44 8.78
C TRP A 36 0.91 1.97 8.33
N LEU A 37 0.10 1.51 7.36
CA LEU A 37 0.27 0.19 6.75
C LEU A 37 1.60 0.05 6.02
N GLY A 38 2.04 1.10 5.33
CA GLY A 38 3.34 1.21 4.68
C GLY A 38 4.50 1.04 5.66
N LEU A 39 4.37 1.55 6.89
CA LEU A 39 5.37 1.40 7.96
C LEU A 39 5.33 0.01 8.61
N LEU A 40 4.16 -0.55 8.87
CA LEU A 40 4.03 -1.80 9.62
C LEU A 40 4.20 -3.07 8.79
N VAL A 41 3.82 -3.06 7.50
CA VAL A 41 3.85 -4.25 6.65
C VAL A 41 5.23 -4.39 6.00
N PRO A 42 6.07 -5.40 6.35
CA PRO A 42 7.50 -5.41 6.02
C PRO A 42 7.81 -5.41 4.51
N ARG A 43 6.88 -5.90 3.70
CA ARG A 43 7.05 -6.08 2.25
C ARG A 43 6.22 -5.07 1.48
N ALA A 44 6.89 -4.15 0.78
CA ALA A 44 6.25 -3.10 -0.03
C ALA A 44 5.25 -3.66 -1.06
N ARG A 45 5.56 -4.82 -1.66
CA ARG A 45 4.67 -5.54 -2.59
C ARG A 45 3.31 -5.92 -2.01
N PHE A 46 3.17 -5.96 -0.69
CA PHE A 46 1.90 -6.23 0.00
C PHE A 46 1.33 -4.99 0.66
N SER A 47 2.17 -4.05 1.10
CA SER A 47 1.70 -2.81 1.75
C SER A 47 1.00 -1.87 0.77
N ILE A 48 1.52 -1.72 -0.45
CA ILE A 48 0.97 -0.81 -1.45
C ILE A 48 -0.42 -1.29 -1.92
N PRO A 49 -0.62 -2.57 -2.34
CA PRO A 49 -1.96 -3.06 -2.66
C PRO A 49 -2.92 -3.02 -1.48
N ALA A 50 -2.42 -3.23 -0.25
CA ALA A 50 -3.26 -3.12 0.94
C ALA A 50 -3.73 -1.67 1.18
N GLY A 51 -2.85 -0.68 1.06
CA GLY A 51 -3.22 0.73 1.14
C GLY A 51 -4.21 1.14 0.07
N ALA A 52 -3.99 0.69 -1.18
CA ALA A 52 -4.92 0.88 -2.28
C ALA A 52 -6.30 0.27 -1.98
N ALA A 53 -6.35 -0.98 -1.49
CA ALA A 53 -7.58 -1.65 -1.14
C ALA A 53 -8.34 -0.95 0.00
N VAL A 54 -7.62 -0.44 1.01
CA VAL A 54 -8.23 0.36 2.08
C VAL A 54 -8.84 1.63 1.52
N GLY A 55 -8.12 2.37 0.68
CA GLY A 55 -8.63 3.58 0.03
C GLY A 55 -9.84 3.32 -0.86
N LEU A 56 -9.81 2.22 -1.62
CA LEU A 56 -10.91 1.74 -2.45
C LEU A 56 -12.16 1.47 -1.60
N VAL A 57 -12.04 0.65 -0.56
CA VAL A 57 -13.18 0.29 0.31
C VAL A 57 -13.70 1.51 1.05
N ALA A 58 -12.81 2.37 1.54
CA ALA A 58 -13.19 3.58 2.26
C ALA A 58 -14.08 4.50 1.42
N TRP A 59 -13.76 4.69 0.14
CA TRP A 59 -14.52 5.56 -0.74
C TRP A 59 -15.71 4.88 -1.43
N THR A 60 -15.68 3.56 -1.63
CA THR A 60 -16.82 2.82 -2.21
C THR A 60 -17.94 2.57 -1.20
N ALA A 61 -17.63 2.30 0.07
CA ALA A 61 -18.63 2.05 1.10
C ALA A 61 -19.69 3.17 1.25
N PRO A 62 -19.33 4.46 1.41
CA PRO A 62 -20.30 5.54 1.51
C PRO A 62 -21.07 5.75 0.20
N LEU A 63 -20.43 5.57 -0.96
CA LEU A 63 -21.11 5.62 -2.26
C LEU A 63 -22.20 4.55 -2.38
N VAL A 64 -21.93 3.32 -1.94
CA VAL A 64 -22.94 2.25 -1.90
C VAL A 64 -24.07 2.61 -0.93
N GLY A 65 -23.75 3.21 0.21
CA GLY A 65 -24.77 3.71 1.16
C GLY A 65 -25.69 4.76 0.53
N GLU A 66 -25.10 5.76 -0.14
CA GLU A 66 -25.81 6.81 -0.87
C GLU A 66 -26.66 6.24 -2.02
N GLN A 67 -26.13 5.25 -2.76
CA GLN A 67 -26.88 4.56 -3.81
C GLN A 67 -28.15 3.90 -3.29
N VAL A 68 -28.05 3.23 -2.14
CA VAL A 68 -29.18 2.52 -1.52
C VAL A 68 -30.21 3.49 -0.96
N GLN A 69 -29.77 4.62 -0.39
CA GLN A 69 -30.66 5.58 0.27
C GLN A 69 -31.31 6.58 -0.68
N TYR A 70 -30.56 7.10 -1.66
CA TYR A 70 -30.95 8.25 -2.47
C TYR A 70 -30.89 8.00 -3.98
N GLY A 71 -30.17 6.96 -4.41
CA GLY A 71 -29.85 6.72 -5.81
C GLY A 71 -28.79 7.70 -6.31
N LEU A 72 -27.59 7.20 -6.63
CA LEU A 72 -26.48 8.01 -7.15
C LEU A 72 -26.74 8.52 -8.57
N GLY A 73 -27.60 7.86 -9.34
CA GLY A 73 -27.83 8.18 -10.76
C GLY A 73 -28.16 9.65 -11.01
N PRO A 74 -29.20 10.22 -10.36
CA PRO A 74 -29.54 11.64 -10.50
C PRO A 74 -28.43 12.57 -10.04
N ALA A 75 -27.84 12.33 -8.87
CA ALA A 75 -26.77 13.18 -8.32
C ALA A 75 -25.51 13.17 -9.20
N ALA A 76 -25.07 11.99 -9.64
CA ALA A 76 -23.92 11.83 -10.52
C ALA A 76 -24.17 12.42 -11.91
N THR A 77 -25.41 12.32 -12.43
CA THR A 77 -25.82 12.98 -13.68
C THR A 77 -25.78 14.50 -13.54
N SER A 78 -26.27 15.05 -12.43
CA SER A 78 -26.19 16.49 -12.16
C SER A 78 -24.75 16.98 -12.05
N ILE A 79 -23.88 16.24 -11.35
CA ILE A 79 -22.45 16.56 -11.26
C ILE A 79 -21.78 16.48 -12.63
N ALA A 80 -22.04 15.41 -13.40
CA ALA A 80 -21.51 15.26 -14.74
C ALA A 80 -21.98 16.40 -15.67
N ALA A 81 -23.25 16.82 -15.57
CA ALA A 81 -23.78 17.95 -16.33
C ALA A 81 -23.08 19.28 -15.96
N ILE A 82 -22.83 19.54 -14.67
CA ILE A 82 -22.08 20.72 -14.20
C ILE A 82 -20.64 20.70 -14.74
N MET A 83 -20.01 19.52 -14.78
CA MET A 83 -18.68 19.35 -15.35
C MET A 83 -18.65 19.37 -16.89
N GLY A 84 -19.79 19.55 -17.56
CA GLY A 84 -19.90 19.54 -19.03
C GLY A 84 -19.80 18.14 -19.65
N LEU A 85 -19.90 17.09 -18.84
CA LEU A 85 -19.79 15.67 -19.22
C LEU A 85 -21.19 15.05 -19.40
N THR A 86 -21.99 15.64 -20.29
CA THR A 86 -23.34 15.15 -20.56
C THR A 86 -23.32 13.69 -21.04
N GLY A 87 -24.02 12.81 -20.32
CA GLY A 87 -24.12 11.37 -20.61
C GLY A 87 -23.08 10.48 -19.94
N ALA A 88 -22.11 11.02 -19.19
CA ALA A 88 -21.08 10.25 -18.49
C ALA A 88 -21.23 10.32 -16.96
N ALA A 89 -22.40 9.97 -16.44
CA ALA A 89 -22.70 9.98 -15.00
C ALA A 89 -21.80 9.03 -14.18
N ASP A 90 -21.19 8.03 -14.82
CA ASP A 90 -20.27 7.10 -14.16
C ASP A 90 -18.89 7.71 -13.91
N LEU A 91 -18.52 8.76 -14.65
CA LEU A 91 -17.18 9.34 -14.59
C LEU A 91 -16.86 9.99 -13.22
N PRO A 92 -17.75 10.81 -12.62
CA PRO A 92 -17.53 11.35 -11.28
C PRO A 92 -17.34 10.25 -10.23
N VAL A 93 -18.15 9.17 -10.30
CA VAL A 93 -18.06 8.04 -9.37
C VAL A 93 -16.71 7.33 -9.53
N ALA A 94 -16.30 7.05 -10.77
CA ALA A 94 -15.01 6.44 -11.05
C ALA A 94 -13.83 7.29 -10.55
N LEU A 95 -13.89 8.62 -10.76
CA LEU A 95 -12.86 9.55 -10.26
C LEU A 95 -12.79 9.56 -8.74
N THR A 96 -13.93 9.57 -8.06
CA THR A 96 -14.01 9.51 -6.59
C THR A 96 -13.33 8.26 -6.05
N ILE A 97 -13.63 7.10 -6.64
CA ILE A 97 -13.02 5.82 -6.27
C ILE A 97 -11.51 5.84 -6.57
N LEU A 98 -11.11 6.37 -7.72
CA LEU A 98 -9.72 6.48 -8.14
C LEU A 98 -8.91 7.35 -7.17
N VAL A 99 -9.44 8.52 -6.79
CA VAL A 99 -8.82 9.42 -5.82
C VAL A 99 -8.60 8.71 -4.48
N GLY A 100 -9.63 8.03 -3.95
CA GLY A 100 -9.51 7.26 -2.71
C GLY A 100 -8.44 6.18 -2.76
N THR A 101 -8.42 5.43 -3.86
CA THR A 101 -7.46 4.33 -4.10
C THR A 101 -6.03 4.86 -4.19
N LEU A 102 -5.81 5.91 -4.98
CA LEU A 102 -4.50 6.55 -5.13
C LEU A 102 -4.02 7.13 -3.80
N LEU A 103 -4.91 7.77 -3.04
CA LEU A 103 -4.57 8.37 -1.75
C LEU A 103 -4.05 7.30 -0.76
N GLY A 104 -4.74 6.16 -0.67
CA GLY A 104 -4.30 5.02 0.15
C GLY A 104 -2.99 4.39 -0.35
N ALA A 105 -2.83 4.24 -1.66
CA ALA A 105 -1.61 3.71 -2.28
C ALA A 105 -0.41 4.64 -2.05
N SER A 106 -0.57 5.95 -2.23
CA SER A 106 0.46 6.97 -2.01
C SER A 106 0.89 7.01 -0.55
N GLY A 107 -0.05 6.92 0.39
CA GLY A 107 0.27 6.78 1.81
C GLY A 107 1.14 5.55 2.07
N ALA A 108 0.70 4.38 1.60
CA ALA A 108 1.45 3.13 1.79
C ALA A 108 2.82 3.13 1.12
N TRP A 109 2.94 3.76 -0.04
CA TRP A 109 4.21 3.97 -0.72
C TRP A 109 5.15 4.84 0.12
N LEU A 110 4.68 6.00 0.60
CA LEU A 110 5.47 6.89 1.46
C LEU A 110 5.91 6.23 2.76
N GLY A 111 5.00 5.50 3.43
CA GLY A 111 5.34 4.75 4.63
C GLY A 111 6.39 3.67 4.36
N SER A 112 6.28 2.98 3.21
CA SER A 112 7.24 1.95 2.83
C SER A 112 8.62 2.52 2.48
N ALA A 113 8.66 3.68 1.81
CA ALA A 113 9.87 4.40 1.45
C ALA A 113 10.54 5.02 2.69
N GLY A 114 9.77 5.58 3.62
CA GLY A 114 10.26 6.16 4.86
C GLY A 114 11.06 5.19 5.72
N ARG A 115 10.78 3.88 5.63
CA ARG A 115 11.58 2.85 6.32
C ARG A 115 13.01 2.73 5.82
N ALA A 116 13.28 3.06 4.56
CA ALA A 116 14.64 3.06 4.03
C ALA A 116 15.50 4.15 4.69
N PHE A 117 14.86 5.22 5.19
CA PHE A 117 15.51 6.34 5.87
C PHE A 117 15.43 6.23 7.41
N ALA A 118 14.81 5.18 7.95
CA ALA A 118 14.72 4.97 9.39
C ALA A 118 16.11 4.59 9.95
N PRO A 119 16.63 5.29 11.00
CA PRO A 119 18.00 5.12 11.50
C PRO A 119 18.40 3.74 12.06
N GLY A 120 17.58 2.69 11.91
CA GLY A 120 17.79 1.37 12.54
C GLY A 120 17.94 0.19 11.58
N GLY A 121 18.06 0.41 10.27
CA GLY A 121 17.97 -0.65 9.25
C GLY A 121 19.30 -1.20 8.72
N GLY A 122 20.44 -0.85 9.32
CA GLY A 122 21.76 -1.36 8.92
C GLY A 122 21.93 -2.84 9.28
N LYS A 123 21.30 -3.75 8.53
CA LYS A 123 21.89 -5.07 8.37
C LYS A 123 22.95 -4.93 7.27
N PRO A 124 24.25 -5.13 7.58
CA PRO A 124 25.25 -5.20 6.54
C PRO A 124 24.82 -6.29 5.55
N VAL A 125 24.53 -5.85 4.33
CA VAL A 125 24.40 -6.73 3.17
C VAL A 125 25.64 -7.60 3.22
N GLY A 126 25.40 -8.90 3.38
CA GLY A 126 26.44 -9.88 3.65
C GLY A 126 27.65 -9.61 2.77
N ALA A 127 28.79 -9.46 3.43
CA ALA A 127 30.03 -9.95 2.89
C ALA A 127 29.75 -11.37 2.37
N ARG A 128 29.46 -11.47 1.06
CA ARG A 128 30.00 -12.57 0.28
C ARG A 128 31.50 -12.44 0.49
N SER A 129 31.98 -13.09 1.54
CA SER A 129 33.29 -13.68 1.54
C SER A 129 33.34 -14.48 0.26
N ARG A 130 33.84 -13.84 -0.81
CA ARG A 130 34.71 -14.56 -1.74
C ARG A 130 35.73 -15.18 -0.82
N ALA A 131 35.55 -16.48 -0.56
CA ALA A 131 36.64 -17.28 -0.06
C ALA A 131 37.85 -16.87 -0.92
N PRO A 132 38.99 -16.49 -0.32
CA PRO A 132 40.19 -16.32 -1.09
C PRO A 132 40.34 -17.62 -1.88
N GLU A 133 40.40 -17.46 -3.19
CA GLU A 133 40.82 -18.45 -4.15
C GLU A 133 42.26 -18.78 -3.75
N ALA A 134 42.39 -19.57 -2.69
CA ALA A 134 43.64 -20.14 -2.22
C ALA A 134 43.98 -21.17 -3.27
N ILE A 135 44.68 -20.69 -4.31
CA ILE A 135 45.92 -21.25 -4.82
C ILE A 135 46.03 -22.74 -4.46
N LEU A 136 45.28 -23.57 -5.18
CA LEU A 136 45.46 -25.01 -5.19
C LEU A 136 46.06 -25.37 -6.54
N GLU A 137 47.36 -25.12 -6.67
CA GLU A 137 48.27 -25.79 -7.59
C GLU A 137 49.70 -25.69 -7.03
N PRO A 138 50.59 -26.69 -7.18
CA PRO A 138 50.37 -28.13 -7.16
C PRO A 138 51.36 -28.79 -6.19
N ALA A 139 50.89 -29.36 -5.08
CA ALA A 139 51.74 -30.16 -4.18
C ALA A 139 51.86 -31.64 -4.62
N SER A 140 51.58 -31.97 -5.89
CA SER A 140 51.75 -33.33 -6.43
C SER A 140 53.12 -33.59 -7.07
N GLU A 141 53.99 -32.59 -7.18
CA GLU A 141 55.32 -32.73 -7.81
C GLU A 141 56.35 -33.44 -6.90
N LYS A 142 56.07 -33.63 -5.60
CA LYS A 142 57.02 -34.26 -4.66
C LYS A 142 56.74 -35.73 -4.31
N ALA A 143 55.72 -36.35 -4.90
CA ALA A 143 55.37 -37.75 -4.63
C ALA A 143 55.83 -38.75 -5.71
N ALA A 144 56.35 -38.29 -6.85
CA ALA A 144 56.75 -39.16 -7.97
C ALA A 144 58.26 -39.49 -8.03
N LEU A 145 59.04 -39.14 -7.01
CA LEU A 145 60.49 -39.38 -6.94
C LEU A 145 60.92 -40.22 -5.72
N ARG A 146 60.09 -41.20 -5.33
CA ARG A 146 60.52 -42.27 -4.43
C ARG A 146 60.07 -43.62 -4.95
#